data_AF-E6UJR0-F1
#
_entry.id   AF-E6UJR0-F1
#
_cell.length_a   1.000
_cell.length_b   1.000
_cell.length_c   1.000
_cell.angle_alpha   90.00
_cell.angle_beta   90.00
_cell.angle_gamma   90.00
#
_symmetry.space_group_name_H-M   'P 1'
#
loop_
_entity.id
_entity.type
_entity.pdbx_description
1 polymer ?
#
loop_
_entity_poly.entity_id
_entity_poly.type
_entity_poly.pdbx_seq_one_letter_code
_entity_poly.pdbx_strand_id
1 'polypeptide(L)'
;MDMHRTAKEIGLFLTAINLVAVMDSPDVQDKVGASMPLPDSDTEKKVSDIAKWLTGFGKRKYIFLTPEIALIEELLRQTDNKAEVTIVIPCDLDPEIKERLQNNLPHGAMVELLEEPHFPAMLYPSNGMLVTCGYMGEDRAMVMADTYRMVEHYNSFLGKKVFIPYTELTSAARYDGWMEVGQDRITEKWRSGHE
;
A
#
# COMPACT_ATOMS: atom_id res chain seq x y z
N MET A 1 13.74 15.53 3.79
CA MET A 1 12.60 14.98 3.02
C MET A 1 11.79 14.18 4.01
N ASP A 2 10.52 14.50 4.17
CA ASP A 2 9.65 13.74 5.08
C ASP A 2 9.11 12.54 4.29
N MET A 3 9.68 11.36 4.54
CA MET A 3 9.38 10.17 3.74
C MET A 3 8.00 9.61 4.03
N HIS A 4 7.48 9.82 5.25
CA HIS A 4 6.10 9.49 5.57
C HIS A 4 5.13 10.39 4.80
N ARG A 5 5.48 11.67 4.62
CA ARG A 5 4.67 12.58 3.80
C ARG A 5 4.64 12.17 2.33
N THR A 6 5.77 11.78 1.76
CA THR A 6 5.83 11.26 0.38
C THR A 6 5.06 9.95 0.23
N ALA A 7 5.21 9.00 1.15
CA ALA A 7 4.46 7.74 1.13
C ALA A 7 2.94 7.95 1.21
N LYS A 8 2.48 8.99 1.92
CA LYS A 8 1.08 9.40 1.98
C LYS A 8 0.57 10.08 0.71
N GLU A 9 1.45 10.59 -0.13
CA GLU A 9 1.09 11.25 -1.39
C GLU A 9 1.01 10.23 -2.55
N ILE A 10 2.01 9.36 -2.66
CA ILE A 10 2.21 8.49 -3.83
C ILE A 10 2.28 7.00 -3.52
N GLY A 11 2.22 6.61 -2.25
CA GLY A 11 2.33 5.23 -1.80
C GLY A 11 3.76 4.79 -1.51
N LEU A 12 3.87 3.63 -0.84
CA LEU A 12 5.14 3.03 -0.46
C LEU A 12 5.90 2.50 -1.68
N PHE A 13 5.20 1.91 -2.65
CA PHE A 13 5.83 1.33 -3.84
C PHE A 13 6.46 2.40 -4.75
N LEU A 14 5.75 3.50 -5.02
CA LEU A 14 6.33 4.56 -5.85
C LEU A 14 7.44 5.31 -5.11
N THR A 15 7.30 5.48 -3.79
CA THR A 15 8.38 6.02 -2.95
C THR A 15 9.62 5.12 -3.02
N ALA A 16 9.45 3.80 -2.93
CA ALA A 16 10.53 2.83 -3.05
C ALA A 16 11.24 2.90 -4.42
N ILE A 17 10.49 2.95 -5.52
CA ILE A 17 11.05 3.11 -6.88
C ILE A 17 11.88 4.39 -6.98
N ASN A 18 11.36 5.52 -6.49
CA ASN A 18 12.07 6.79 -6.50
C ASN A 18 13.34 6.77 -5.63
N LEU A 19 13.31 6.04 -4.51
CA LEU A 19 14.45 5.87 -3.62
C LEU A 19 15.56 5.02 -4.24
N VAL A 20 15.21 3.99 -5.02
CA VAL A 20 16.20 3.16 -5.75
C VAL A 20 17.07 4.03 -6.67
N ALA A 21 16.50 5.06 -7.30
CA ALA A 21 17.25 5.96 -8.20
C ALA A 21 18.29 6.85 -7.48
N VAL A 22 18.19 7.03 -6.17
CA VAL A 22 19.05 7.93 -5.37
C VAL A 22 19.75 7.23 -4.20
N MET A 23 19.65 5.90 -4.13
CA MET A 23 20.14 5.09 -3.01
C MET A 23 21.67 5.02 -2.89
N ASP A 24 22.41 5.37 -3.94
CA ASP A 24 23.88 5.41 -3.92
C ASP A 24 24.45 6.55 -3.07
N SER A 25 23.60 7.49 -2.63
CA SER A 25 24.00 8.60 -1.77
C SER A 25 24.01 8.18 -0.27
N PRO A 26 25.16 8.25 0.42
CA PRO A 26 25.26 7.91 1.84
C PRO A 26 24.33 8.74 2.73
N ASP A 27 24.16 10.03 2.40
CA ASP A 27 23.27 10.94 3.13
C ASP A 27 21.80 10.52 3.05
N VAL A 28 21.41 9.86 1.95
CA VAL A 28 20.07 9.32 1.75
C VAL A 28 19.91 8.02 2.55
N GLN A 29 20.91 7.14 2.53
CA GLN A 29 20.90 5.90 3.30
C GLN A 29 20.75 6.16 4.80
N ASP A 30 21.51 7.11 5.36
CA ASP A 30 21.47 7.41 6.80
C ASP A 30 20.14 8.04 7.23
N LYS A 31 19.55 8.93 6.40
CA LYS A 31 18.30 9.62 6.73
C LYS A 31 17.07 8.75 6.48
N VAL A 32 17.05 8.02 5.37
CA VAL A 32 15.92 7.15 4.99
C VAL A 32 15.95 5.89 5.84
N GLY A 33 17.11 5.26 5.99
CA GLY A 33 17.29 4.06 6.81
C GLY A 33 17.01 4.24 8.30
N ALA A 34 16.83 5.47 8.78
CA ALA A 34 16.35 5.75 10.13
C ALA A 34 14.81 5.80 10.24
N SER A 35 14.09 6.06 9.14
CA SER A 35 12.64 6.30 9.12
C SER A 35 11.84 5.17 8.47
N MET A 36 12.43 4.49 7.48
CA MET A 36 11.81 3.36 6.81
C MET A 36 12.86 2.38 6.28
N PRO A 37 12.51 1.10 6.10
CA PRO A 37 13.43 0.15 5.51
C PRO A 37 13.77 0.48 4.05
N LEU A 38 15.02 0.22 3.69
CA LEU A 38 15.50 0.47 2.33
C LEU A 38 14.83 -0.52 1.36
N PRO A 39 14.38 -0.05 0.19
CA PRO A 39 13.74 -0.90 -0.79
C PRO A 39 14.77 -1.74 -1.56
N ASP A 40 14.32 -2.86 -2.11
CA ASP A 40 15.14 -3.67 -3.01
C ASP A 40 15.20 -3.05 -4.41
N SER A 41 16.29 -3.28 -5.13
CA SER A 41 16.49 -2.81 -6.51
C SER A 41 15.44 -3.36 -7.50
N ASP A 42 14.81 -4.49 -7.19
CA ASP A 42 13.79 -5.13 -8.05
C ASP A 42 12.34 -4.67 -7.77
N THR A 43 12.13 -3.54 -7.07
CA THR A 43 10.78 -3.07 -6.68
C THR A 43 9.80 -2.95 -7.86
N GLU A 44 10.24 -2.49 -9.04
CA GLU A 44 9.36 -2.40 -10.22
C GLU A 44 8.83 -3.77 -10.69
N LYS A 45 9.70 -4.81 -10.69
CA LYS A 45 9.27 -6.17 -11.05
C LYS A 45 8.29 -6.70 -10.02
N LYS A 46 8.55 -6.46 -8.73
CA LYS A 46 7.64 -6.84 -7.64
C LYS A 46 6.26 -6.24 -7.83
N VAL A 47 6.15 -4.96 -8.20
CA VAL A 47 4.85 -4.31 -8.46
C VAL A 47 4.06 -5.07 -9.54
N SER A 48 4.72 -5.48 -10.63
CA SER A 48 4.06 -6.25 -11.70
C SER A 48 3.59 -7.63 -11.22
N ASP A 49 4.40 -8.33 -10.43
CA ASP A 49 4.05 -9.67 -9.93
C ASP A 49 2.98 -9.62 -8.84
N ILE A 50 2.99 -8.60 -7.98
CA ILE A 50 1.93 -8.32 -7.00
C ILE A 50 0.62 -8.03 -7.74
N ALA A 51 0.64 -7.22 -8.80
CA ALA A 51 -0.55 -6.96 -9.59
C ALA A 51 -1.10 -8.23 -10.25
N LYS A 52 -0.24 -9.12 -10.76
CA LYS A 52 -0.67 -10.45 -11.27
C LYS A 52 -1.29 -11.31 -10.18
N TRP A 53 -0.71 -11.30 -8.98
CA TRP A 53 -1.24 -12.02 -7.84
C TRP A 53 -2.61 -11.47 -7.42
N LEU A 54 -2.77 -10.14 -7.38
CA LEU A 54 -4.04 -9.48 -7.08
C LEU A 54 -5.13 -9.76 -8.13
N THR A 55 -4.78 -9.77 -9.41
CA THR A 55 -5.72 -10.11 -10.49
C THR A 55 -6.08 -11.60 -10.50
N GLY A 56 -5.18 -12.46 -10.05
CA GLY A 56 -5.40 -13.92 -9.90
C GLY A 56 -6.57 -14.27 -8.99
N PHE A 57 -6.96 -13.40 -8.05
CA PHE A 57 -8.15 -13.60 -7.21
C PHE A 57 -9.48 -13.38 -7.93
N GLY A 58 -9.47 -12.84 -9.14
CA GLY A 58 -10.68 -12.59 -9.94
C GLY A 58 -11.65 -11.60 -9.31
N LYS A 59 -11.16 -10.71 -8.43
CA LYS A 59 -11.98 -9.67 -7.80
C LYS A 59 -12.13 -8.47 -8.72
N ARG A 60 -13.20 -7.70 -8.51
CA ARG A 60 -13.49 -6.50 -9.31
C ARG A 60 -13.29 -5.21 -8.54
N LYS A 61 -13.51 -5.23 -7.22
CA LYS A 61 -13.36 -4.06 -6.36
C LYS A 61 -12.15 -4.22 -5.45
N TYR A 62 -11.24 -3.26 -5.48
CA TYR A 62 -10.03 -3.25 -4.66
C TYR A 62 -10.03 -1.99 -3.79
N ILE A 63 -9.97 -2.18 -2.47
CA ILE A 63 -9.90 -1.10 -1.51
C ILE A 63 -8.48 -1.02 -1.00
N PHE A 64 -7.78 0.07 -1.29
CA PHE A 64 -6.45 0.31 -0.79
C PHE A 64 -6.51 1.21 0.45
N LEU A 65 -5.84 0.81 1.52
CA LEU A 65 -5.67 1.63 2.72
C LEU A 65 -4.43 2.54 2.66
N THR A 66 -3.73 2.53 1.54
CA THR A 66 -2.62 3.42 1.22
C THR A 66 -2.72 3.82 -0.25
N PRO A 67 -2.29 5.03 -0.65
CA PRO A 67 -2.38 5.48 -2.03
C PRO A 67 -1.26 4.88 -2.88
N GLU A 68 -1.28 3.55 -3.10
CA GLU A 68 -0.26 2.86 -3.89
C GLU A 68 -0.42 3.11 -5.39
N ILE A 69 -0.07 4.32 -5.86
CA ILE A 69 -0.28 4.76 -7.25
C ILE A 69 0.36 3.78 -8.24
N ALA A 70 1.63 3.42 -8.04
CA ALA A 70 2.35 2.50 -8.92
C ALA A 70 1.67 1.12 -9.03
N LEU A 71 1.13 0.61 -7.92
CA LEU A 71 0.47 -0.70 -7.90
C LEU A 71 -0.94 -0.62 -8.50
N ILE A 72 -1.66 0.47 -8.27
CA ILE A 72 -2.99 0.72 -8.83
C ILE A 72 -2.90 0.87 -10.35
N GLU A 73 -1.93 1.62 -10.86
CA GLU A 73 -1.67 1.77 -12.30
C GLU A 73 -1.40 0.43 -12.97
N GLU A 74 -0.52 -0.37 -12.39
CA GLU A 74 -0.17 -1.69 -12.93
C GLU A 74 -1.36 -2.66 -12.87
N LEU A 75 -2.15 -2.63 -11.79
CA LEU A 75 -3.39 -3.41 -11.66
C LEU A 75 -4.40 -3.03 -12.75
N LEU A 76 -4.61 -1.74 -12.99
CA LEU A 76 -5.52 -1.23 -14.02
C LEU A 76 -5.07 -1.62 -15.42
N ARG A 77 -3.76 -1.53 -15.69
CA ARG A 77 -3.15 -1.96 -16.95
C ARG A 77 -3.39 -3.45 -17.22
N GLN A 78 -3.22 -4.31 -16.20
CA GLN A 78 -3.42 -5.75 -16.35
C GLN A 78 -4.91 -6.15 -16.44
N THR A 79 -5.81 -5.35 -15.86
CA THR A 79 -7.26 -5.60 -15.89
C THR A 79 -7.99 -4.89 -17.02
N ASP A 80 -7.28 -4.18 -17.91
CA ASP A 80 -7.88 -3.41 -19.02
C ASP A 80 -8.92 -2.39 -18.49
N ASN A 81 -8.57 -1.70 -17.39
CA ASN A 81 -9.41 -0.72 -16.67
C ASN A 81 -10.77 -1.25 -16.17
N LYS A 82 -10.91 -2.56 -16.00
CA LYS A 82 -12.15 -3.19 -15.48
C LYS A 82 -12.20 -3.27 -13.97
N ALA A 83 -11.08 -3.05 -13.28
CA ALA A 83 -11.03 -3.00 -11.83
C ALA A 83 -11.55 -1.65 -11.31
N GLU A 84 -12.43 -1.70 -10.33
CA GLU A 84 -12.85 -0.54 -9.52
C GLU A 84 -11.90 -0.44 -8.32
N VAL A 85 -11.27 0.71 -8.14
CA VAL A 85 -10.31 0.94 -7.07
C VAL A 85 -10.83 2.04 -6.16
N THR A 86 -10.85 1.80 -4.86
CA THR A 86 -11.15 2.82 -3.86
C THR A 86 -9.93 3.00 -2.97
N ILE A 87 -9.40 4.21 -2.89
CA ILE A 87 -8.32 4.55 -1.98
C ILE A 87 -8.94 5.20 -0.75
N VAL A 88 -8.74 4.59 0.40
CA VAL A 88 -9.17 5.16 1.67
C VAL A 88 -8.09 6.12 2.17
N ILE A 89 -8.52 7.33 2.53
CA ILE A 89 -7.66 8.36 3.10
C ILE A 89 -8.09 8.70 4.54
N PRO A 90 -7.13 8.97 5.44
CA PRO A 90 -7.42 9.47 6.79
C PRO A 90 -8.21 10.80 6.76
N CYS A 91 -9.15 11.00 7.67
CA CYS A 91 -9.92 12.24 7.76
C CYS A 91 -9.09 13.47 8.22
N ASP A 92 -8.00 13.20 8.91
CA ASP A 92 -7.01 14.16 9.39
C ASP A 92 -5.86 14.36 8.40
N LEU A 93 -6.00 13.87 7.16
CA LEU A 93 -5.02 14.09 6.11
C LEU A 93 -4.92 15.58 5.76
N ASP A 94 -3.69 16.09 5.73
CA ASP A 94 -3.41 17.47 5.36
C ASP A 94 -4.01 17.80 3.96
N PRO A 95 -4.77 18.90 3.82
CA PRO A 95 -5.37 19.31 2.55
C PRO A 95 -4.37 19.41 1.40
N GLU A 96 -3.12 19.84 1.67
CA GLU A 96 -2.07 19.93 0.65
C GLU A 96 -1.66 18.54 0.14
N ILE A 97 -1.55 17.57 1.04
CA ILE A 97 -1.23 16.17 0.67
C ILE A 97 -2.39 15.58 -0.13
N LYS A 98 -3.63 15.87 0.27
CA LYS A 98 -4.83 15.41 -0.42
C LYS A 98 -4.91 15.95 -1.85
N GLU A 99 -4.65 17.24 -2.06
CA GLU A 99 -4.65 17.85 -3.39
C GLU A 99 -3.57 17.22 -4.28
N ARG A 100 -2.37 17.00 -3.73
CA ARG A 100 -1.28 16.34 -4.45
C ARG A 100 -1.60 14.88 -4.79
N LEU A 101 -2.19 14.15 -3.87
CA LEU A 101 -2.68 12.79 -4.11
C LEU A 101 -3.69 12.77 -5.26
N GLN A 102 -4.68 13.69 -5.26
CA GLN A 102 -5.66 13.82 -6.34
C GLN A 102 -5.02 14.10 -7.70
N ASN A 103 -3.98 14.93 -7.74
CA ASN A 103 -3.23 15.23 -8.95
C ASN A 103 -2.38 14.05 -9.44
N ASN A 104 -1.97 13.15 -8.55
CA ASN A 104 -1.20 11.94 -8.89
C ASN A 104 -2.09 10.71 -9.16
N LEU A 105 -3.43 10.83 -9.10
CA LEU A 105 -4.31 9.70 -9.40
C LEU A 105 -4.23 9.34 -10.88
N PRO A 106 -4.23 8.03 -11.22
CA PRO A 106 -4.17 7.61 -12.60
C PRO A 106 -5.42 8.04 -13.36
N HIS A 107 -5.23 8.89 -14.37
CA HIS A 107 -6.31 9.43 -15.19
C HIS A 107 -6.84 8.36 -16.16
N GLY A 108 -8.15 8.04 -16.06
CA GLY A 108 -8.84 7.15 -17.00
C GLY A 108 -9.45 5.89 -16.38
N ALA A 109 -9.29 5.67 -15.08
CA ALA A 109 -9.84 4.51 -14.36
C ALA A 109 -10.91 4.92 -13.33
N MET A 110 -11.73 3.95 -12.91
CA MET A 110 -12.66 4.09 -11.77
C MET A 110 -11.88 4.05 -10.46
N VAL A 111 -11.12 5.11 -10.20
CA VAL A 111 -10.42 5.33 -8.93
C VAL A 111 -11.19 6.37 -8.12
N GLU A 112 -11.70 5.96 -6.97
CA GLU A 112 -12.44 6.82 -6.04
C GLU A 112 -11.63 7.04 -4.77
N LEU A 113 -11.68 8.26 -4.23
CA LEU A 113 -11.16 8.57 -2.91
C LEU A 113 -12.29 8.47 -1.89
N LEU A 114 -12.03 7.78 -0.80
CA LEU A 114 -12.97 7.63 0.31
C LEU A 114 -12.32 8.13 1.59
N GLU A 115 -12.94 9.10 2.25
CA GLU A 115 -12.49 9.57 3.55
C GLU A 115 -13.02 8.69 4.68
N GLU A 116 -12.13 8.27 5.58
CA GLU A 116 -12.52 7.68 6.87
C GLU A 116 -13.51 8.63 7.58
N PRO A 117 -14.58 8.14 8.26
CA PRO A 117 -14.92 6.75 8.53
C PRO A 117 -15.89 6.12 7.52
N HIS A 118 -16.08 6.72 6.33
CA HIS A 118 -17.07 6.24 5.36
C HIS A 118 -16.72 4.84 4.84
N PHE A 119 -17.75 4.06 4.51
CA PHE A 119 -17.60 2.75 3.87
C PHE A 119 -17.98 2.86 2.39
N PRO A 120 -17.24 2.20 1.48
CA PRO A 120 -17.56 2.24 0.07
C PRO A 120 -18.88 1.53 -0.21
N ALA A 121 -19.70 2.14 -1.08
CA ALA A 121 -20.98 1.57 -1.47
C ALA A 121 -20.77 0.24 -2.23
N MET A 122 -21.60 -0.77 -1.93
CA MET A 122 -21.57 -2.08 -2.60
C MET A 122 -20.25 -2.88 -2.43
N LEU A 123 -19.58 -2.72 -1.30
CA LEU A 123 -18.47 -3.58 -0.91
C LEU A 123 -19.00 -4.91 -0.38
N TYR A 124 -18.88 -5.98 -1.16
CA TYR A 124 -19.26 -7.33 -0.73
C TYR A 124 -18.02 -8.23 -0.62
N PRO A 125 -17.98 -9.17 0.35
CA PRO A 125 -16.90 -10.17 0.43
C PRO A 125 -16.69 -10.98 -0.85
N SER A 126 -17.75 -11.14 -1.66
CA SER A 126 -17.71 -11.89 -2.91
C SER A 126 -16.97 -11.16 -4.03
N ASN A 127 -17.08 -9.82 -4.13
CA ASN A 127 -16.52 -9.03 -5.23
C ASN A 127 -15.36 -8.11 -4.83
N GLY A 128 -15.21 -7.85 -3.54
CA GLY A 128 -14.27 -6.90 -2.96
C GLY A 128 -13.06 -7.54 -2.29
N MET A 129 -11.98 -6.79 -2.29
CA MET A 129 -10.74 -7.11 -1.60
C MET A 129 -10.24 -5.86 -0.88
N LEU A 130 -9.74 -6.03 0.34
CA LEU A 130 -9.04 -4.99 1.08
C LEU A 130 -7.54 -5.23 0.98
N VAL A 131 -6.81 -4.22 0.57
CA VAL A 131 -5.37 -4.23 0.32
C VAL A 131 -4.69 -3.27 1.28
N THR A 132 -3.80 -3.82 2.09
CA THR A 132 -2.98 -3.06 3.03
C THR A 132 -1.53 -3.21 2.63
N CYS A 133 -0.80 -2.10 2.52
CA CYS A 133 0.62 -2.12 2.21
C CYS A 133 1.46 -1.64 3.39
N GLY A 134 2.68 -2.17 3.47
CA GLY A 134 3.60 -1.91 4.57
C GLY A 134 4.95 -2.58 4.35
N TYR A 135 5.73 -2.79 5.40
CA TYR A 135 6.91 -3.67 5.33
C TYR A 135 6.70 -4.93 6.18
N MET A 136 7.42 -6.00 5.84
CA MET A 136 7.49 -7.18 6.69
C MET A 136 8.77 -7.14 7.52
N GLY A 137 8.65 -7.16 8.84
CA GLY A 137 9.78 -7.39 9.75
C GLY A 137 9.76 -8.83 10.23
N GLU A 138 10.54 -9.70 9.59
CA GLU A 138 10.45 -11.17 9.72
C GLU A 138 9.06 -11.71 9.37
N ASP A 139 8.18 -11.95 10.34
CA ASP A 139 6.77 -12.37 10.12
C ASP A 139 5.74 -11.33 10.60
N ARG A 140 6.21 -10.15 10.98
CA ARG A 140 5.37 -9.06 11.50
C ARG A 140 5.05 -8.08 10.39
N ALA A 141 3.76 -7.93 10.11
CA ALA A 141 3.26 -6.94 9.17
C ALA A 141 3.27 -5.57 9.84
N MET A 142 4.06 -4.65 9.32
CA MET A 142 4.23 -3.31 9.87
C MET A 142 3.62 -2.29 8.91
N VAL A 143 2.75 -1.43 9.42
CA VAL A 143 2.06 -0.37 8.67
C VAL A 143 2.23 0.97 9.35
N MET A 144 2.01 2.08 8.64
CA MET A 144 2.00 3.40 9.26
C MET A 144 0.84 3.53 10.26
N ALA A 145 0.99 4.38 11.28
CA ALA A 145 -0.04 4.58 12.31
C ALA A 145 -1.45 4.89 11.77
N ASP A 146 -1.56 5.71 10.73
CA ASP A 146 -2.85 6.03 10.10
C ASP A 146 -3.45 4.81 9.39
N THR A 147 -2.61 4.05 8.70
CA THR A 147 -3.01 2.79 8.06
C THR A 147 -3.44 1.76 9.10
N TYR A 148 -2.79 1.69 10.26
CA TYR A 148 -3.20 0.83 11.37
C TYR A 148 -4.60 1.19 11.87
N ARG A 149 -4.89 2.49 12.05
CA ARG A 149 -6.23 2.96 12.43
C ARG A 149 -7.28 2.51 11.42
N MET A 150 -6.99 2.67 10.12
CA MET A 150 -7.88 2.21 9.05
C MET A 150 -8.05 0.68 9.04
N VAL A 151 -6.97 -0.09 9.22
CA VAL A 151 -7.05 -1.56 9.31
C VAL A 151 -8.00 -1.99 10.43
N GLU A 152 -7.93 -1.35 11.60
CA GLU A 152 -8.86 -1.63 12.70
C GLU A 152 -10.30 -1.22 12.39
N HIS A 153 -10.49 -0.05 11.75
CA HIS A 153 -11.82 0.44 11.37
C HIS A 153 -12.52 -0.48 10.35
N TYR A 154 -11.79 -0.93 9.33
CA TYR A 154 -12.32 -1.83 8.29
C TYR A 154 -12.22 -3.32 8.65
N ASN A 155 -11.80 -3.68 9.86
CA ASN A 155 -11.63 -5.07 10.25
C ASN A 155 -12.93 -5.89 10.20
N SER A 156 -14.08 -5.23 10.36
CA SER A 156 -15.42 -5.83 10.22
C SER A 156 -15.70 -6.40 8.82
N PHE A 157 -14.89 -6.05 7.81
CA PHE A 157 -14.99 -6.62 6.47
C PHE A 157 -14.64 -8.12 6.48
N LEU A 158 -15.64 -8.94 6.12
CA LEU A 158 -15.54 -10.40 6.07
C LEU A 158 -14.96 -10.96 4.75
N GLY A 159 -14.56 -10.09 3.82
CA GLY A 159 -13.93 -10.50 2.57
C GLY A 159 -12.44 -10.79 2.69
N LYS A 160 -11.76 -10.91 1.55
CA LYS A 160 -10.31 -11.12 1.53
C LYS A 160 -9.60 -9.82 1.95
N LYS A 161 -8.84 -9.89 3.03
CA LYS A 161 -7.93 -8.84 3.51
C LYS A 161 -6.50 -9.28 3.19
N VAL A 162 -5.84 -8.59 2.27
CA VAL A 162 -4.49 -8.94 1.84
C VAL A 162 -3.48 -7.93 2.34
N PHE A 163 -2.31 -8.41 2.74
CA PHE A 163 -1.18 -7.58 3.10
C PHE A 163 -0.06 -7.73 2.08
N ILE A 164 0.48 -6.60 1.64
CA ILE A 164 1.52 -6.55 0.62
C ILE A 164 2.73 -5.79 1.18
N PRO A 165 3.83 -6.49 1.47
CA PRO A 165 5.06 -5.82 1.86
C PRO A 165 5.76 -5.19 0.63
N TYR A 166 6.15 -3.93 0.71
CA TYR A 166 7.06 -3.34 -0.30
C TYR A 166 8.50 -3.83 -0.12
N THR A 167 8.87 -4.18 1.11
CA THR A 167 10.16 -4.77 1.47
C THR A 167 9.98 -5.79 2.59
N GLU A 168 10.82 -6.82 2.57
CA GLU A 168 10.86 -7.89 3.56
C GLU A 168 12.22 -7.87 4.25
N LEU A 169 12.22 -7.58 5.56
CA LEU A 169 13.42 -7.54 6.37
C LEU A 169 13.65 -8.89 7.04
N THR A 170 14.88 -9.36 7.01
CA THR A 170 15.33 -10.50 7.81
C THR A 170 15.54 -10.16 9.30
N SER A 171 15.31 -8.90 9.69
CA SER A 171 15.47 -8.45 11.06
C SER A 171 14.15 -7.95 11.65
N ALA A 172 13.99 -8.16 12.95
CA ALA A 172 12.91 -7.62 13.77
C ALA A 172 13.02 -6.09 14.02
N ALA A 173 13.69 -5.33 13.16
CA ALA A 173 13.84 -3.88 13.30
C ALA A 173 12.47 -3.18 13.33
N ARG A 174 12.34 -2.20 14.22
CA ARG A 174 11.15 -1.34 14.32
C ARG A 174 11.54 0.09 14.01
N TYR A 175 10.83 0.67 13.07
CA TYR A 175 10.99 2.05 12.65
C TYR A 175 9.96 2.93 13.35
N ASP A 176 10.33 4.17 13.66
CA ASP A 176 9.43 5.11 14.33
C ASP A 176 8.22 5.45 13.43
N GLY A 177 7.03 5.55 14.02
CA GLY A 177 5.77 5.77 13.29
C GLY A 177 5.15 4.52 12.63
N TRP A 178 5.76 3.35 12.78
CA TRP A 178 5.23 2.08 12.28
C TRP A 178 4.63 1.21 13.38
N MET A 179 3.46 0.66 13.10
CA MET A 179 2.63 -0.14 14.00
C MET A 179 2.51 -1.57 13.46
N GLU A 180 2.57 -2.54 14.38
CA GLU A 180 2.41 -3.95 14.07
C GLU A 180 0.92 -4.30 13.93
N VAL A 181 0.54 -4.90 12.79
CA VAL A 181 -0.82 -5.38 12.54
C VAL A 181 -0.97 -6.81 13.06
N GLY A 182 -2.03 -7.07 13.81
CA GLY A 182 -2.38 -8.41 14.28
C GLY A 182 -2.57 -9.39 13.13
N GLN A 183 -2.05 -10.61 13.27
CA GLN A 183 -2.15 -11.64 12.23
C GLN A 183 -3.60 -12.04 11.93
N ASP A 184 -4.53 -11.88 12.88
CA ASP A 184 -5.97 -12.11 12.73
C ASP A 184 -6.66 -11.10 11.80
N ARG A 185 -6.01 -9.95 11.55
CA ARG A 185 -6.52 -8.88 10.68
C ARG A 185 -6.21 -9.12 9.21
N ILE A 186 -5.29 -10.02 8.89
CA ILE A 186 -4.79 -10.30 7.53
C ILE A 186 -5.20 -11.72 7.13
N THR A 187 -5.87 -11.86 5.99
CA THR A 187 -6.26 -13.17 5.44
C THR A 187 -5.12 -13.81 4.64
N GLU A 188 -4.45 -13.04 3.78
CA GLU A 188 -3.33 -13.51 2.98
C GLU A 188 -2.22 -12.47 2.95
N LYS A 189 -0.96 -12.92 2.95
CA LYS A 189 0.22 -12.08 2.82
C LYS A 189 0.89 -12.40 1.49
N TRP A 190 1.21 -11.38 0.69
CA TRP A 190 2.12 -11.58 -0.43
C TRP A 190 3.52 -11.91 0.11
N ARG A 191 4.21 -12.85 -0.54
CA ARG A 191 5.60 -13.24 -0.24
C ARG A 191 6.37 -13.24 -1.55
N SER A 192 7.58 -12.69 -1.52
CA SER A 192 8.51 -12.67 -2.66
C SER A 192 9.03 -14.05 -3.11
N GLY A 193 8.55 -15.15 -2.50
CA GLY A 193 8.98 -16.52 -2.77
C GLY A 193 7.91 -17.44 -3.37
N HIS A 194 6.96 -16.94 -4.17
CA HIS A 194 6.13 -17.82 -5.00
C HIS A 194 6.97 -18.34 -6.19
N GLU A 195 7.80 -19.35 -5.92
CA GLU A 195 8.16 -20.42 -6.87
C GLU A 195 7.18 -21.59 -6.73
#